data_AF-A0A7Z9Y9K1-F1
#
_entry.id   AF-A0A7Z9Y9K1-F1
#
_cell.length_a   1.000
_cell.length_b   1.000
_cell.length_c   1.000
_cell.angle_alpha   90.00
_cell.angle_beta   90.00
_cell.angle_gamma   90.00
#
_symmetry.space_group_name_H-M   'P 1'
#
loop_
_entity.id
_entity.type
_entity.pdbx_description
1 polymer ?
#
loop_
_entity_poly.entity_id
_entity_poly.type
_entity_poly.pdbx_seq_one_letter_code
_entity_poly.pdbx_strand_id
1 'polypeptide(L)'
;MGGVRRLYLIIIIAAVALIGLSFGVFEYTSTPSFCKSCHNMKPYYESWKASKHKEVNCLKCHFEPGFGSYIKGKISTGLTDVVNYVTGTYKKRKPHAEIRDESCLREGCHGREALETKRIQFKGITFIHQPHFTRSDSGLRLRCTSCHSHTAQKAHFSVEERTCFLCHFPKGEVKEPVSACTSCHGEPKGIVKVGGEEINHGELLSSGASCTQCHTSIVEGNGDVP
;
A
#
# COMPACT_ATOMS: atom_id res chain seq x y z
N MET A 1 -61.37 12.68 -10.39
CA MET A 1 -60.51 11.56 -9.91
C MET A 1 -59.42 11.13 -10.89
N GLY A 2 -59.61 11.20 -12.21
CA GLY A 2 -58.59 10.78 -13.21
C GLY A 2 -57.34 11.68 -13.33
N GLY A 3 -57.49 13.01 -13.17
CA GLY A 3 -56.36 13.95 -13.30
C GLY A 3 -55.33 13.83 -12.16
N VAL A 4 -55.81 13.67 -10.93
CA VAL A 4 -54.97 13.48 -9.74
C VAL A 4 -54.18 12.17 -9.83
N ARG A 5 -54.82 11.08 -10.28
CA ARG A 5 -54.15 9.78 -10.50
C ARG A 5 -53.08 9.85 -11.60
N ARG A 6 -53.31 10.60 -12.68
CA ARG A 6 -52.29 10.84 -13.73
C ARG A 6 -51.11 11.67 -13.21
N LEU A 7 -51.37 12.70 -12.40
CA LEU A 7 -50.33 13.51 -11.78
C LEU A 7 -49.44 12.68 -10.83
N TYR A 8 -50.04 11.85 -9.98
CA TYR A 8 -49.28 10.93 -9.11
C TYR A 8 -48.41 9.96 -9.91
N LEU A 9 -48.92 9.40 -11.01
CA LEU A 9 -48.14 8.51 -11.89
C LEU A 9 -46.94 9.23 -12.52
N ILE A 10 -47.12 10.48 -12.98
CA ILE A 10 -46.03 11.28 -13.55
C ILE A 10 -44.96 11.57 -12.49
N ILE A 11 -45.37 11.94 -11.27
CA ILE A 11 -44.45 12.21 -10.15
C ILE A 11 -43.66 10.96 -9.79
N ILE A 12 -44.31 9.79 -9.71
CA ILE A 12 -43.64 8.52 -9.40
C ILE A 12 -42.64 8.16 -10.50
N ILE A 13 -43.01 8.27 -11.78
CA ILE A 13 -42.12 7.99 -12.90
C ILE A 13 -40.92 8.94 -12.88
N ALA A 14 -41.14 10.23 -12.65
CA ALA A 14 -40.07 11.22 -12.54
C ALA A 14 -39.15 10.94 -11.36
N ALA A 15 -39.70 10.59 -10.20
CA ALA A 15 -38.90 10.23 -9.01
C ALA A 15 -38.05 8.98 -9.25
N VAL A 16 -38.62 7.93 -9.86
CA VAL A 16 -37.89 6.70 -10.20
C VAL A 16 -36.79 7.00 -11.23
N ALA A 17 -37.08 7.80 -12.25
CA ALA A 17 -36.09 8.21 -13.25
C ALA A 17 -34.94 9.01 -12.62
N LEU A 18 -35.24 9.95 -11.71
CA LEU A 18 -34.24 10.73 -10.98
C LEU A 18 -33.37 9.85 -10.07
N ILE A 19 -33.97 8.89 -9.36
CA ILE A 19 -33.23 7.94 -8.53
C ILE A 19 -32.32 7.07 -9.41
N GLY A 20 -32.83 6.54 -10.52
CA GLY A 20 -32.07 5.74 -11.46
C GLY A 20 -30.88 6.51 -12.06
N LEU A 21 -31.10 7.76 -12.47
CA LEU A 21 -30.05 8.63 -12.98
C LEU A 21 -29.00 8.92 -11.89
N SER A 22 -29.45 9.27 -10.68
CA SER A 22 -28.56 9.57 -9.56
C SER A 22 -27.68 8.36 -9.21
N PHE A 23 -28.27 7.16 -9.19
CA PHE A 23 -27.53 5.91 -8.98
C PHE A 23 -26.52 5.65 -10.11
N GLY A 24 -26.91 5.86 -11.38
CA GLY A 24 -26.00 5.71 -12.52
C GLY A 24 -24.80 6.65 -12.45
N VAL A 25 -25.01 7.92 -12.10
CA VAL A 25 -23.93 8.89 -11.88
C VAL A 25 -23.06 8.48 -10.68
N PHE A 26 -23.68 8.01 -9.62
CA PHE A 26 -22.98 7.57 -8.42
C PHE A 26 -22.04 6.39 -8.70
N GLU A 27 -22.51 5.37 -9.43
CA GLU A 27 -21.70 4.22 -9.83
C GLU A 27 -20.61 4.61 -10.84
N TYR A 28 -20.94 5.43 -11.84
CA TYR A 28 -19.95 5.89 -12.82
C TYR A 28 -18.80 6.66 -12.17
N THR A 29 -19.12 7.60 -11.27
CA THR A 29 -18.14 8.39 -10.51
C THR A 29 -17.34 7.57 -9.49
N SER A 30 -17.65 6.28 -9.35
CA SER A 30 -16.91 5.32 -8.53
C SER A 30 -15.98 4.42 -9.31
N THR A 31 -15.90 4.57 -10.63
CA THR A 31 -15.07 3.72 -11.46
C THR A 31 -13.63 4.25 -11.57
N PRO A 32 -12.63 3.36 -11.74
CA PRO A 32 -11.27 3.78 -12.07
C PRO A 32 -11.19 4.65 -13.34
N SER A 33 -12.09 4.42 -14.30
CA SER A 33 -12.20 5.18 -15.55
C SER A 33 -12.62 6.64 -15.31
N PHE A 34 -13.55 6.89 -14.37
CA PHE A 34 -13.87 8.24 -13.96
C PHE A 34 -12.67 8.93 -13.31
N CYS A 35 -11.94 8.23 -12.42
CA CYS A 35 -10.73 8.79 -11.82
C CYS A 35 -9.71 9.20 -12.90
N LYS A 36 -9.50 8.37 -13.93
CA LYS A 36 -8.61 8.67 -15.07
C LYS A 36 -9.03 9.90 -15.89
N SER A 37 -10.29 10.29 -15.86
CA SER A 37 -10.79 11.44 -16.62
C SER A 37 -10.13 12.76 -16.19
N CYS A 38 -9.72 12.86 -14.92
CA CYS A 38 -8.93 13.96 -14.41
C CYS A 38 -7.44 13.77 -14.76
N HIS A 39 -6.81 14.74 -15.42
CA HIS A 39 -5.43 14.57 -15.91
C HIS A 39 -4.41 14.34 -14.77
N ASN A 40 -4.64 14.92 -13.59
CA ASN A 40 -3.79 14.78 -12.41
C ASN A 40 -3.85 13.37 -11.80
N MET A 41 -4.86 12.57 -12.15
CA MET A 41 -5.02 11.19 -11.72
C MET A 41 -4.40 10.16 -12.69
N LYS A 42 -4.13 10.54 -13.94
CA LYS A 42 -3.62 9.62 -14.97
C LYS A 42 -2.37 8.83 -14.53
N PRO A 43 -1.33 9.44 -13.93
CA PRO A 43 -0.13 8.69 -13.52
C PRO A 43 -0.46 7.60 -12.48
N TYR A 44 -1.35 7.91 -11.54
CA TYR A 44 -1.80 6.97 -10.51
C TYR A 44 -2.60 5.83 -11.11
N TYR A 45 -3.51 6.12 -12.05
CA TYR A 45 -4.28 5.10 -12.76
C TYR A 45 -3.38 4.14 -13.55
N GLU A 46 -2.41 4.65 -14.33
CA GLU A 46 -1.55 3.79 -15.13
C GLU A 46 -0.66 2.91 -14.24
N SER A 47 -0.19 3.46 -13.11
CA SER A 47 0.59 2.70 -12.14
C SER A 47 -0.26 1.65 -11.39
N TRP A 48 -1.51 1.98 -11.03
CA TRP A 48 -2.48 1.02 -10.49
C TRP A 48 -2.77 -0.11 -11.49
N LYS A 49 -2.94 0.23 -12.78
CA LYS A 49 -3.21 -0.71 -13.87
C LYS A 49 -2.05 -1.70 -14.09
N ALA A 50 -0.82 -1.27 -13.83
CA ALA A 50 0.37 -2.12 -13.86
C ALA A 50 0.58 -2.96 -12.57
N SER A 51 -0.18 -2.67 -11.51
CA SER A 51 -0.02 -3.32 -10.20
C SER A 51 -0.73 -4.67 -10.11
N LYS A 52 -0.48 -5.39 -9.00
CA LYS A 52 -1.22 -6.61 -8.64
C LYS A 52 -2.68 -6.35 -8.27
N HIS A 53 -3.05 -5.09 -8.01
CA HIS A 53 -4.41 -4.68 -7.62
C HIS A 53 -5.21 -4.08 -8.79
N LYS A 54 -4.79 -4.25 -10.04
CA LYS A 54 -5.43 -3.67 -11.24
C LYS A 54 -6.91 -4.08 -11.45
N GLU A 55 -7.40 -5.08 -10.74
CA GLU A 55 -8.80 -5.54 -10.78
C GLU A 55 -9.59 -5.09 -9.55
N VAL A 56 -8.93 -4.44 -8.59
CA VAL A 56 -9.54 -3.90 -7.38
C VAL A 56 -9.89 -2.44 -7.62
N ASN A 57 -11.17 -2.11 -7.50
CA ASN A 57 -11.66 -0.73 -7.63
C ASN A 57 -10.95 0.20 -6.63
N CYS A 58 -10.56 1.41 -7.09
CA CYS A 58 -9.85 2.41 -6.31
C CYS A 58 -10.49 2.68 -4.94
N LEU A 59 -11.83 2.75 -4.88
CA LEU A 59 -12.58 3.06 -3.68
C LEU A 59 -12.52 1.96 -2.62
N LYS A 60 -12.19 0.71 -2.99
CA LYS A 60 -11.98 -0.36 -2.01
C LYS A 60 -10.75 -0.12 -1.13
N CYS A 61 -9.78 0.66 -1.59
CA CYS A 61 -8.65 1.07 -0.77
C CYS A 61 -8.90 2.47 -0.17
N HIS A 62 -9.32 3.42 -1.01
CA HIS A 62 -9.41 4.83 -0.63
C HIS A 62 -10.54 5.16 0.35
N PHE A 63 -11.59 4.34 0.43
CA PHE A 63 -12.66 4.50 1.42
C PHE A 63 -12.73 3.28 2.33
N GLU A 64 -12.92 3.51 3.63
CA GLU A 64 -13.11 2.44 4.62
C GLU A 64 -14.33 1.54 4.26
N PRO A 65 -14.37 0.29 4.74
CA PRO A 65 -15.53 -0.57 4.56
C PRO A 65 -16.81 0.06 5.12
N GLY A 66 -17.94 -0.29 4.51
CA GLY A 66 -19.27 0.15 4.95
C GLY A 66 -19.86 1.29 4.12
N PHE A 67 -21.18 1.27 4.00
CA PHE A 67 -21.92 2.21 3.17
C PHE A 67 -21.77 3.67 3.63
N GLY A 68 -21.82 3.93 4.94
CA GLY A 68 -21.65 5.28 5.49
C GLY A 68 -20.29 5.89 5.16
N SER A 69 -19.21 5.10 5.27
CA SER A 69 -17.85 5.50 4.90
C SER A 69 -17.73 5.83 3.42
N TYR A 70 -18.43 5.08 2.56
CA TYR A 70 -18.45 5.32 1.13
C TYR A 70 -19.14 6.65 0.76
N ILE A 71 -20.29 6.94 1.37
CA ILE A 71 -20.99 8.22 1.19
C ILE A 71 -20.14 9.37 1.71
N LYS A 72 -19.59 9.22 2.93
CA LYS A 72 -18.70 10.21 3.52
C LYS A 72 -17.51 10.48 2.61
N GLY A 73 -16.82 9.45 2.14
CA GLY A 73 -15.66 9.57 1.24
C GLY A 73 -16.00 10.30 -0.06
N LYS A 74 -17.14 10.01 -0.68
CA LYS A 74 -17.58 10.75 -1.88
C LYS A 74 -17.83 12.23 -1.60
N ILE A 75 -18.50 12.55 -0.50
CA ILE A 75 -18.86 13.94 -0.16
C ILE A 75 -17.65 14.72 0.33
N SER A 76 -16.85 14.17 1.24
CA SER A 76 -15.72 14.89 1.85
C SER A 76 -14.50 14.90 0.93
N THR A 77 -14.09 13.73 0.44
CA THR A 77 -12.84 13.58 -0.30
C THR A 77 -13.06 13.83 -1.78
N GLY A 78 -14.10 13.23 -2.37
CA GLY A 78 -14.42 13.41 -3.79
C GLY A 78 -14.71 14.86 -4.16
N LEU A 79 -15.52 15.57 -3.37
CA LEU A 79 -15.79 16.99 -3.62
C LEU A 79 -14.53 17.86 -3.45
N THR A 80 -13.72 17.58 -2.43
CA THR A 80 -12.45 18.27 -2.21
C THR A 80 -11.50 18.09 -3.39
N ASP A 81 -11.42 16.87 -3.95
CA ASP A 81 -10.59 16.59 -5.13
C ASP A 81 -11.08 17.33 -6.38
N VAL A 82 -12.40 17.44 -6.57
CA VAL A 82 -13.00 18.24 -7.66
C VAL A 82 -12.67 19.72 -7.47
N VAL A 83 -12.84 20.27 -6.26
CA VAL A 83 -12.48 21.66 -5.95
C VAL A 83 -10.99 21.90 -6.18
N ASN A 84 -10.12 21.00 -5.72
CA ASN A 84 -8.68 21.09 -5.93
C ASN A 84 -8.31 21.06 -7.41
N TYR A 85 -9.01 20.24 -8.20
CA TYR A 85 -8.84 20.17 -9.66
C TYR A 85 -9.23 21.48 -10.33
N VAL A 86 -10.45 21.97 -10.08
CA VAL A 86 -11.01 23.19 -10.69
C VAL A 86 -10.21 24.43 -10.31
N THR A 87 -9.81 24.55 -9.05
CA THR A 87 -9.00 25.69 -8.55
C THR A 87 -7.52 25.60 -8.93
N GLY A 88 -7.05 24.48 -9.48
CA GLY A 88 -5.65 24.26 -9.82
C GLY A 88 -4.72 23.99 -8.62
N THR A 89 -5.27 23.88 -7.41
CA THR A 89 -4.50 23.70 -6.17
C THR A 89 -3.71 22.38 -6.14
N TYR A 90 -4.13 21.37 -6.90
CA TYR A 90 -3.41 20.10 -7.08
C TYR A 90 -1.96 20.26 -7.59
N LYS A 91 -1.63 21.40 -8.21
CA LYS A 91 -0.26 21.71 -8.66
C LYS A 91 0.69 21.99 -7.50
N LYS A 92 0.15 22.54 -6.39
CA LYS A 92 0.92 22.87 -5.18
C LYS A 92 1.08 21.67 -4.26
N ARG A 93 0.08 20.79 -4.23
CA ARG A 93 0.08 19.57 -3.41
C ARG A 93 -0.45 18.41 -4.24
N LYS A 94 0.39 17.41 -4.46
CA LYS A 94 -0.02 16.18 -5.13
C LYS A 94 -1.15 15.53 -4.32
N PRO A 95 -2.18 14.97 -4.98
CA PRO A 95 -3.23 14.21 -4.31
C PRO A 95 -2.63 13.10 -3.46
N HIS A 96 -3.10 13.01 -2.22
CA HIS A 96 -2.67 12.03 -1.25
C HIS A 96 -3.89 11.47 -0.53
N ALA A 97 -3.90 10.16 -0.34
CA ALA A 97 -4.93 9.48 0.42
C ALA A 97 -4.26 8.68 1.55
N GLU A 98 -4.82 8.81 2.74
CA GLU A 98 -4.47 7.94 3.86
C GLU A 98 -5.28 6.65 3.72
N ILE A 99 -4.59 5.53 3.53
CA ILE A 99 -5.22 4.21 3.48
C ILE A 99 -5.12 3.59 4.86
N ARG A 100 -6.27 3.29 5.47
CA ARG A 100 -6.32 2.61 6.76
C ARG A 100 -6.29 1.10 6.61
N ASP A 101 -5.81 0.41 7.64
CA ASP A 101 -5.65 -1.05 7.64
C ASP A 101 -6.99 -1.77 7.43
N GLU A 102 -8.11 -1.19 7.86
CA GLU A 102 -9.45 -1.73 7.64
C GLU A 102 -9.80 -1.84 6.15
N SER A 103 -9.24 -0.97 5.30
CA SER A 103 -9.40 -1.10 3.86
C SER A 103 -8.65 -2.31 3.29
N CYS A 104 -7.47 -2.61 3.82
CA CYS A 104 -6.66 -3.77 3.42
C CYS A 104 -7.26 -5.09 3.96
N LEU A 105 -7.72 -5.06 5.21
CA LEU A 105 -8.20 -6.22 5.97
C LEU A 105 -9.70 -6.51 5.78
N ARG A 106 -10.35 -5.83 4.85
CA ARG A 106 -11.77 -6.06 4.55
C ARG A 106 -12.02 -7.45 4.00
N GLU A 107 -13.26 -7.88 4.12
CA GLU A 107 -13.74 -9.14 3.56
C GLU A 107 -13.39 -9.27 2.06
N GLY A 108 -12.91 -10.45 1.68
CA GLY A 108 -12.48 -10.75 0.31
C GLY A 108 -11.13 -10.14 -0.11
N CYS A 109 -10.41 -9.49 0.81
CA CYS A 109 -9.06 -8.95 0.56
C CYS A 109 -8.00 -9.70 1.40
N HIS A 110 -7.33 -9.04 2.35
CA HIS A 110 -6.28 -9.66 3.17
C HIS A 110 -6.81 -10.13 4.53
N GLY A 111 -6.70 -11.42 4.84
CA GLY A 111 -7.01 -11.95 6.17
C GLY A 111 -5.85 -11.72 7.15
N ARG A 112 -6.11 -11.08 8.30
CA ARG A 112 -5.06 -10.80 9.31
C ARG A 112 -4.35 -12.07 9.78
N GLU A 113 -5.11 -13.08 10.19
CA GLU A 113 -4.57 -14.35 10.69
C GLU A 113 -3.69 -15.05 9.66
N ALA A 114 -4.12 -15.03 8.39
CA ALA A 114 -3.35 -15.59 7.29
C ALA A 114 -2.05 -14.81 7.01
N LEU A 115 -2.04 -13.49 7.23
CA LEU A 115 -0.83 -12.68 7.04
C LEU A 115 0.17 -12.85 8.18
N GLU A 116 -0.30 -12.97 9.42
CA GLU A 116 0.53 -13.08 10.62
C GLU A 116 1.48 -14.29 10.56
N THR A 117 0.97 -15.43 10.12
CA THR A 117 1.71 -16.70 10.15
C THR A 117 2.44 -17.01 8.85
N LYS A 118 2.08 -16.33 7.75
CA LYS A 118 2.63 -16.64 6.44
C LYS A 118 4.05 -16.10 6.28
N ARG A 119 4.97 -17.02 5.96
CA ARG A 119 6.32 -16.71 5.45
C ARG A 119 6.24 -16.34 3.97
N ILE A 120 6.78 -15.18 3.61
CA ILE A 120 6.74 -14.64 2.26
C ILE A 120 8.18 -14.42 1.80
N GLN A 121 8.49 -14.84 0.57
CA GLN A 121 9.77 -14.50 -0.05
C GLN A 121 9.65 -13.13 -0.72
N PHE A 122 10.51 -12.21 -0.31
CA PHE A 122 10.60 -10.85 -0.84
C PHE A 122 12.06 -10.55 -1.16
N LYS A 123 12.46 -10.60 -2.44
CA LYS A 123 13.84 -10.29 -2.88
C LYS A 123 14.94 -11.03 -2.08
N GLY A 124 14.75 -12.33 -1.81
CA GLY A 124 15.70 -13.13 -1.02
C GLY A 124 15.53 -13.04 0.50
N ILE A 125 14.67 -12.15 0.99
CA ILE A 125 14.29 -12.02 2.40
C ILE A 125 13.09 -12.93 2.69
N THR A 126 13.16 -13.70 3.78
CA THR A 126 12.00 -14.43 4.30
C THR A 126 11.27 -13.56 5.31
N PHE A 127 10.19 -12.90 4.87
CA PHE A 127 9.42 -11.96 5.67
C PHE A 127 8.22 -12.62 6.36
N ILE A 128 7.93 -12.20 7.60
CA ILE A 128 6.71 -12.54 8.36
C ILE A 128 6.10 -11.26 8.94
N HIS A 129 4.77 -11.11 8.88
CA HIS A 129 4.09 -9.90 9.36
C HIS A 129 3.90 -9.85 10.88
N GLN A 130 3.77 -10.98 11.57
CA GLN A 130 3.42 -11.00 13.01
C GLN A 130 4.29 -10.09 13.89
N PRO A 131 5.64 -10.06 13.77
CA PRO A 131 6.47 -9.17 14.60
C PRO A 131 6.23 -7.68 14.33
N HIS A 132 5.67 -7.36 13.16
CA HIS A 132 5.43 -5.99 12.69
C HIS A 132 4.00 -5.51 12.96
N PHE A 133 3.10 -6.36 13.47
CA PHE A 133 1.77 -5.93 13.90
C PHE A 133 1.70 -5.55 15.38
N THR A 134 2.63 -6.06 16.18
CA THR A 134 2.72 -5.71 17.59
C THR A 134 3.33 -4.31 17.75
N ARG A 135 2.95 -3.64 18.84
CA ARG A 135 3.59 -2.37 19.22
C ARG A 135 5.06 -2.66 19.52
N SER A 136 5.98 -1.90 18.92
CA SER A 136 7.40 -2.03 19.23
C SER A 136 7.69 -1.60 20.66
N ASP A 137 8.86 -1.96 21.18
CA ASP A 137 9.35 -1.52 22.49
C ASP A 137 9.50 0.01 22.57
N SER A 138 9.74 0.66 21.42
CA SER A 138 9.75 2.11 21.28
C SER A 138 8.35 2.75 21.22
N GLY A 139 7.29 1.96 21.37
CA GLY A 139 5.91 2.41 21.38
C GLY A 139 5.32 2.69 19.99
N LEU A 140 6.05 2.44 18.91
CA LEU A 140 5.60 2.61 17.52
C LEU A 140 4.58 1.53 17.17
N ARG A 141 3.50 1.94 16.49
CA ARG A 141 2.50 1.03 15.92
C ARG A 141 2.53 1.16 14.40
N LEU A 142 2.96 0.10 13.74
CA LEU A 142 2.99 0.05 12.28
C LEU A 142 1.60 -0.18 11.72
N ARG A 143 1.38 0.33 10.52
CA ARG A 143 0.21 0.11 9.67
C ARG A 143 0.65 -0.62 8.41
N CYS A 144 -0.31 -1.17 7.65
CA CYS A 144 -0.02 -1.74 6.34
C CYS A 144 0.76 -0.75 5.46
N THR A 145 0.37 0.53 5.52
CA THR A 145 0.96 1.63 4.76
C THR A 145 2.32 2.12 5.27
N SER A 146 2.78 1.66 6.43
CA SER A 146 4.13 1.94 6.91
C SER A 146 5.19 1.30 6.01
N CYS A 147 4.93 0.09 5.52
CA CYS A 147 5.81 -0.62 4.60
C CYS A 147 5.26 -0.60 3.17
N HIS A 148 3.96 -0.85 2.98
CA HIS A 148 3.35 -0.78 1.66
C HIS A 148 2.94 0.65 1.32
N SER A 149 3.83 1.42 0.71
CA SER A 149 3.64 2.86 0.50
C SER A 149 3.80 3.28 -0.97
N HIS A 150 3.54 4.56 -1.24
CA HIS A 150 3.70 5.22 -2.54
C HIS A 150 5.01 6.03 -2.63
N THR A 151 5.88 5.95 -1.62
CA THR A 151 6.93 6.94 -1.34
C THR A 151 7.99 7.03 -2.44
N ALA A 152 8.32 5.92 -3.10
CA ALA A 152 9.31 5.91 -4.18
C ALA A 152 8.83 6.48 -5.54
N GLN A 153 7.57 6.91 -5.68
CA GLN A 153 6.97 7.45 -6.93
C GLN A 153 7.07 6.55 -8.19
N LYS A 154 7.60 5.33 -8.07
CA LYS A 154 7.73 4.36 -9.17
C LYS A 154 6.46 3.52 -9.35
N ALA A 155 5.74 3.25 -8.26
CA ALA A 155 4.55 2.42 -8.23
C ALA A 155 3.47 3.05 -7.36
N HIS A 156 2.19 2.88 -7.75
CA HIS A 156 1.02 3.35 -7.03
C HIS A 156 0.99 2.84 -5.58
N PHE A 157 1.45 1.60 -5.40
CA PHE A 157 1.51 0.93 -4.11
C PHE A 157 2.50 -0.23 -4.18
N SER A 158 3.56 -0.18 -3.38
CA SER A 158 4.57 -1.24 -3.28
C SER A 158 5.21 -1.26 -1.90
N VAL A 159 5.96 -2.30 -1.58
CA VAL A 159 6.79 -2.30 -0.37
C VAL A 159 7.94 -1.29 -0.55
N GLU A 160 8.12 -0.39 0.41
CA GLU A 160 9.28 0.52 0.48
C GLU A 160 10.41 -0.19 1.23
N GLU A 161 11.41 -0.63 0.46
CA GLU A 161 12.51 -1.47 0.94
C GLU A 161 13.36 -0.77 2.01
N ARG A 162 13.52 0.55 1.90
CA ARG A 162 14.29 1.36 2.86
C ARG A 162 13.66 1.38 4.25
N THR A 163 12.35 1.19 4.37
CA THR A 163 11.66 1.23 5.67
C THR A 163 12.19 0.17 6.63
N CYS A 164 12.65 -0.99 6.13
CA CYS A 164 13.24 -2.04 6.96
C CYS A 164 14.42 -1.50 7.78
N PHE A 165 15.30 -0.75 7.13
CA PHE A 165 16.53 -0.25 7.76
C PHE A 165 16.27 0.82 8.81
N LEU A 166 15.22 1.64 8.66
CA LEU A 166 14.86 2.69 9.61
C LEU A 166 14.57 2.13 11.02
N CYS A 167 13.97 0.96 11.09
CA CYS A 167 13.64 0.31 12.37
C CYS A 167 14.71 -0.69 12.79
N HIS A 168 15.32 -1.42 11.85
CA HIS A 168 16.30 -2.44 12.18
C HIS A 168 17.71 -1.90 12.47
N PHE A 169 18.02 -0.69 11.98
CA PHE A 169 19.26 0.05 12.24
C PHE A 169 18.95 1.50 12.64
N PRO A 170 18.26 1.74 13.78
CA PRO A 170 17.75 3.05 14.14
C PRO A 170 18.85 4.10 14.39
N LYS A 171 20.07 3.66 14.70
CA LYS A 171 21.26 4.52 14.84
C LYS A 171 22.06 4.69 13.55
N GLY A 172 21.65 4.03 12.46
CA GLY A 172 22.42 4.01 11.22
C GLY A 172 23.76 3.27 11.34
N GLU A 173 23.89 2.34 12.29
CA GLU A 173 25.11 1.58 12.54
C GLU A 173 24.84 0.08 12.53
N VAL A 174 25.74 -0.70 11.90
CA VAL A 174 25.61 -2.16 11.80
C VAL A 174 25.85 -2.87 13.14
N LYS A 175 26.56 -2.22 14.09
CA LYS A 175 27.01 -2.84 15.34
C LYS A 175 25.89 -3.03 16.37
N GLU A 176 24.79 -2.30 16.24
CA GLU A 176 23.67 -2.35 17.19
C GLU A 176 22.33 -2.55 16.46
N PRO A 177 22.13 -3.69 15.77
CA PRO A 177 20.85 -3.98 15.13
C PRO A 177 19.81 -4.38 16.18
N VAL A 178 18.53 -4.09 15.90
CA VAL A 178 17.43 -4.47 16.82
C VAL A 178 17.07 -5.97 16.73
N SER A 179 17.66 -6.70 15.79
CA SER A 179 17.44 -8.13 15.55
C SER A 179 18.70 -8.79 15.00
N ALA A 180 18.73 -10.13 14.99
CA ALA A 180 19.80 -10.87 14.32
C ALA A 180 19.89 -10.48 12.82
N CYS A 181 21.09 -10.49 12.25
CA CYS A 181 21.31 -10.21 10.82
C CYS A 181 20.49 -11.17 9.94
N THR A 182 20.35 -12.41 10.40
CA THR A 182 19.60 -13.47 9.72
C THR A 182 18.08 -13.33 9.80
N SER A 183 17.57 -12.35 10.55
CA SER A 183 16.14 -12.07 10.62
C SER A 183 15.56 -11.56 9.30
N CYS A 184 16.40 -10.96 8.44
CA CYS A 184 15.99 -10.54 7.10
C CYS A 184 16.34 -11.62 6.07
N HIS A 185 17.61 -11.98 5.93
CA HIS A 185 18.06 -13.00 4.99
C HIS A 185 19.11 -13.91 5.62
N GLY A 186 19.12 -15.17 5.20
CA GLY A 186 20.14 -16.13 5.62
C GLY A 186 21.46 -15.92 4.90
N GLU A 187 22.45 -16.72 5.28
CA GLU A 187 23.68 -16.89 4.52
C GLU A 187 23.38 -17.45 3.10
N PRO A 188 24.03 -16.92 2.05
CA PRO A 188 23.95 -17.49 0.73
C PRO A 188 24.40 -18.96 0.71
N LYS A 189 23.74 -19.79 -0.09
CA LYS A 189 24.17 -21.18 -0.30
C LYS A 189 25.26 -21.23 -1.38
N GLY A 190 26.39 -21.85 -1.04
CA GLY A 190 27.49 -22.08 -1.97
C GLY A 190 28.48 -20.91 -2.04
N ILE A 191 29.18 -20.81 -3.18
CA ILE A 191 30.24 -19.82 -3.40
C ILE A 191 29.64 -18.57 -4.04
N VAL A 192 29.85 -17.42 -3.40
CA VAL A 192 29.45 -16.10 -3.90
C VAL A 192 30.70 -15.37 -4.40
N LYS A 193 30.63 -14.78 -5.59
CA LYS A 193 31.72 -13.96 -6.13
C LYS A 193 31.55 -12.51 -5.74
N VAL A 194 32.50 -11.97 -4.98
CA VAL A 194 32.53 -10.56 -4.58
C VAL A 194 33.88 -9.98 -4.98
N GLY A 195 33.89 -8.97 -5.86
CA GLY A 195 35.13 -8.31 -6.29
C GLY A 195 36.15 -9.23 -6.99
N GLY A 196 35.74 -10.40 -7.48
CA GLY A 196 36.63 -11.40 -8.09
C GLY A 196 37.08 -12.50 -7.13
N GLU A 197 36.77 -12.39 -5.83
CA GLU A 197 37.05 -13.43 -4.83
C GLU A 197 35.87 -14.39 -4.69
N GLU A 198 36.17 -15.67 -4.49
CA GLU A 198 35.20 -16.72 -4.25
C GLU A 198 35.01 -16.91 -2.73
N ILE A 199 33.85 -16.49 -2.25
CA ILE A 199 33.52 -16.47 -0.82
C ILE A 199 32.52 -17.59 -0.50
N ASN A 200 32.92 -18.51 0.37
CA ASN A 200 32.03 -19.50 0.97
C ASN A 200 31.63 -19.03 2.38
N HIS A 201 30.38 -18.58 2.54
CA HIS A 201 29.89 -18.06 3.81
C HIS A 201 29.90 -19.12 4.92
N GLY A 202 29.54 -20.36 4.61
CA GLY A 202 29.49 -21.44 5.60
C GLY A 202 30.86 -21.75 6.20
N GLU A 203 31.92 -21.71 5.38
CA GLU A 203 33.30 -21.92 5.84
C GLU A 203 33.79 -20.76 6.72
N LEU A 204 33.56 -19.51 6.30
CA LEU A 204 33.93 -18.33 7.07
C LEU A 204 33.21 -18.28 8.42
N LEU A 205 31.89 -18.52 8.44
CA LEU A 205 31.11 -18.56 9.67
C LEU A 205 31.59 -19.70 10.59
N SER A 206 31.96 -20.86 10.02
CA SER A 206 32.53 -21.98 10.79
C SER A 206 33.91 -21.65 11.40
N SER A 207 34.68 -20.76 10.76
CA SER A 207 35.95 -20.24 11.32
C SER A 207 35.77 -19.14 12.37
N GLY A 208 34.53 -18.78 12.71
CA GLY A 208 34.21 -17.75 13.70
C GLY A 208 34.20 -16.33 13.14
N ALA A 209 34.20 -16.15 11.82
CA ALA A 209 34.03 -14.84 11.22
C ALA A 209 32.63 -14.29 11.52
N SER A 210 32.54 -12.99 11.80
CA SER A 210 31.26 -12.30 12.01
C SER A 210 30.79 -11.62 10.73
N CYS A 211 29.47 -11.52 10.56
CA CYS A 211 28.86 -10.85 9.41
C CYS A 211 29.41 -9.42 9.21
N THR A 212 29.67 -8.72 10.31
CA THR A 212 30.08 -7.30 10.32
C THR A 212 31.54 -7.07 9.92
N GLN A 213 32.36 -8.13 9.81
CA GLN A 213 33.71 -8.01 9.26
C GLN A 213 33.71 -7.68 7.77
N CYS A 214 32.69 -8.14 7.03
CA CYS A 214 32.54 -7.88 5.60
C CYS A 214 31.33 -6.97 5.28
N HIS A 215 30.21 -7.14 5.98
CA HIS A 215 28.98 -6.37 5.76
C HIS A 215 28.96 -5.09 6.61
N THR A 216 29.84 -4.14 6.30
CA THR A 216 30.06 -2.93 7.13
C THR A 216 29.09 -1.78 6.87
N SER A 217 28.33 -1.82 5.77
CA SER A 217 27.45 -0.71 5.33
C SER A 217 26.00 -1.11 5.06
N ILE A 218 25.51 -2.18 5.69
CA ILE A 218 24.15 -2.72 5.49
C ILE A 218 23.02 -1.93 6.16
N VAL A 219 23.24 -0.64 6.45
CA VAL A 219 22.28 0.23 7.15
C VAL A 219 21.37 1.01 6.20
N GLU A 220 21.59 0.87 4.90
CA GLU A 220 20.75 1.42 3.83
C GLU A 220 20.77 0.51 2.61
N GLY A 221 19.71 0.56 1.80
CA GLY A 221 19.64 -0.24 0.58
C GLY A 221 18.25 -0.33 -0.02
N ASN A 222 18.16 -1.07 -1.13
CA ASN A 222 16.92 -1.40 -1.85
C ASN A 222 16.46 -2.84 -1.59
N GLY A 223 16.98 -3.46 -0.53
CA GLY A 223 16.64 -4.84 -0.14
C GLY A 223 17.07 -5.90 -1.15
N ASP A 224 17.99 -5.59 -2.07
CA ASP A 224 18.54 -6.60 -2.98
C ASP A 224 19.49 -7.52 -2.21
N VAL A 225 19.12 -8.80 -2.12
CA VAL A 225 19.94 -9.87 -1.56
C VAL A 225 20.34 -10.80 -2.71
N PRO A 226 21.59 -10.74 -3.20
CA PRO A 226 22.10 -11.59 -4.29
C PRO A 226 22.27 -13.06 -3.88
#